data_AF-A0A125AB10-F1
#
_entry.id   AF-A0A125AB10-F1
#
_cell.length_a   1.000
_cell.length_b   1.000
_cell.length_c   1.000
_cell.angle_alpha   90.00
_cell.angle_beta   90.00
_cell.angle_gamma   90.00
#
_symmetry.space_group_name_H-M   'P 1'
#
loop_
_entity.id
_entity.type
_entity.pdbx_description
1 polymer ?
#
loop_
_entity_poly.entity_id
_entity_poly.type
_entity_poly.pdbx_seq_one_letter_code
_entity_poly.pdbx_strand_id
1 'polypeptide(L)'
;MSQDGTYGYEPALSEDDVRAGKATKALVMMRYVGLRDGSYILLLVDEDNPNISTRITCQAPCHFAKSQTMAGESILKTETVRVVPNSLIGAMVEDAMSGQLTPYGQRMTTLNQAQQPAIVAPPTPSTLAPSEPEANQAASDVAASPLQRTSFDCAKAKSIPEFLICHDPDLAADDRDLAITYQQAKDAVIDKAAFAERTRKQWNFREKNCRDKACLTSWYAYQKRVLAKIAQTGDVSVQDN
;
A
#
# COMPACT_ATOMS: atom_id res chain seq x y z
N MET A 1 -9.10 7.46 2.66
CA MET A 1 -7.69 7.16 2.95
C MET A 1 -7.13 6.39 1.77
N SER A 2 -6.25 7.00 0.97
CA SER A 2 -5.65 6.32 -0.20
C SER A 2 -4.77 5.19 0.29
N GLN A 3 -5.19 3.94 0.09
CA GLN A 3 -4.45 2.71 0.47
C GLN A 3 -3.35 2.33 -0.54
N ASP A 4 -3.25 3.09 -1.64
CA ASP A 4 -2.33 2.83 -2.75
C ASP A 4 -1.07 3.72 -2.72
N GLY A 5 -0.84 4.42 -1.60
CA GLY A 5 0.26 5.38 -1.47
C GLY A 5 1.57 4.73 -1.05
N THR A 6 2.66 5.10 -1.70
CA THR A 6 3.97 5.17 -1.02
C THR A 6 3.98 6.50 -0.27
N TYR A 7 4.38 6.49 1.00
CA TYR A 7 4.37 7.66 1.88
C TYR A 7 5.82 8.02 2.20
N GLY A 8 6.22 9.24 1.87
CA GLY A 8 7.58 9.72 2.06
C GLY A 8 7.73 10.44 3.38
N TYR A 9 8.70 10.01 4.19
CA TYR A 9 9.05 10.66 5.45
C TYR A 9 10.49 11.14 5.40
N GLU A 10 10.72 12.41 5.73
CA GLU A 10 12.06 12.97 5.79
C GLU A 10 12.69 12.69 7.17
N PRO A 11 13.85 12.01 7.22
CA PRO A 11 14.58 11.81 8.47
C PRO A 11 15.16 13.13 8.99
N ALA A 12 15.25 13.27 10.31
CA ALA A 12 15.94 14.39 10.92
C ALA A 12 17.43 14.44 10.52
N LEU A 13 17.95 15.66 10.37
CA LEU A 13 19.37 15.92 10.18
C LEU A 13 20.13 15.64 11.48
N SER A 14 21.30 15.00 11.37
CA SER A 14 22.24 14.91 12.49
C SER A 14 23.07 16.19 12.62
N GLU A 15 23.72 16.40 13.77
CA GLU A 15 24.63 17.55 13.96
C GLU A 15 25.77 17.57 12.94
N ASP A 16 26.26 16.39 12.54
CA ASP A 16 27.28 16.24 11.50
C ASP A 16 26.73 16.60 10.12
N ASP A 17 25.48 16.22 9.82
CA ASP A 17 24.81 16.62 8.57
C ASP A 17 24.69 18.15 8.49
N VAL A 18 24.29 18.82 9.59
CA VAL A 18 24.20 20.28 9.67
C VAL A 18 25.58 20.92 9.53
N ARG A 19 26.61 20.38 10.19
CA ARG A 19 27.99 20.88 10.10
C ARG A 19 28.58 20.73 8.69
N ALA A 20 28.18 19.68 7.98
CA ALA A 20 28.54 19.44 6.58
C ALA A 20 27.71 20.28 5.59
N GLY A 21 26.80 21.14 6.06
CA GLY A 21 25.95 21.99 5.22
C GLY A 21 24.83 21.25 4.49
N LYS A 22 24.45 20.04 4.94
CA LYS A 22 23.31 19.32 4.35
C LYS A 22 22.00 19.95 4.80
N ALA A 23 21.15 20.30 3.83
CA ALA A 23 19.85 20.91 4.07
C ALA A 23 18.71 19.91 4.23
N THR A 24 18.81 18.71 3.64
CA THR A 24 17.76 17.67 3.65
C THR A 24 18.37 16.27 3.59
N LYS A 25 17.56 15.25 3.88
CA LYS A 25 17.92 13.82 3.69
C LYS A 25 17.00 13.16 2.67
N ALA A 26 17.47 12.06 2.09
CA ALA A 26 16.64 11.22 1.23
C ALA A 26 15.40 10.75 2.00
N LEU A 27 14.27 10.70 1.31
CA LEU A 27 13.01 10.29 1.90
C LEU A 27 13.05 8.80 2.22
N VAL A 28 12.52 8.44 3.38
CA VAL A 28 12.24 7.04 3.70
C VAL A 28 10.85 6.73 3.19
N MET A 29 10.79 5.83 2.22
CA MET A 29 9.55 5.41 1.58
C MET A 29 8.91 4.30 2.39
N MET A 30 7.79 4.64 3.02
CA MET A 30 6.95 3.72 3.77
C MET A 30 5.75 3.32 2.92
N ARG A 31 5.35 2.06 2.97
CA ARG A 31 4.07 1.56 2.51
C ARG A 31 3.28 1.06 3.71
N TYR A 32 2.05 1.55 3.87
CA TYR A 32 1.14 1.00 4.87
C TYR A 32 0.51 -0.28 4.33
N VAL A 33 0.71 -1.38 5.05
CA VAL A 33 0.22 -2.72 4.69
C VAL A 33 -1.11 -3.01 5.40
N GLY A 34 -1.64 -2.11 6.23
CA GLY A 34 -2.95 -2.28 6.86
C GLY A 34 -2.90 -2.82 8.30
N LEU A 35 -4.09 -3.13 8.81
CA LEU A 35 -4.34 -3.65 10.15
C LEU A 35 -4.73 -5.14 10.07
N ARG A 36 -3.95 -6.02 10.71
CA ARG A 36 -4.22 -7.46 10.76
C ARG A 36 -4.18 -7.95 12.20
N ASP A 37 -5.21 -8.67 12.64
CA ASP A 37 -5.29 -9.21 14.01
C ASP A 37 -5.04 -8.13 15.08
N GLY A 38 -5.51 -6.89 14.83
CA GLY A 38 -5.28 -5.72 15.69
C GLY A 38 -3.88 -5.10 15.60
N SER A 39 -2.99 -5.62 14.74
CA SER A 39 -1.63 -5.11 14.53
C SER A 39 -1.50 -4.31 13.24
N TYR A 40 -1.01 -3.07 13.34
CA TYR A 40 -0.61 -2.22 12.24
C TYR A 40 0.67 -2.76 11.62
N ILE A 41 0.70 -2.88 10.29
CA ILE A 41 1.86 -3.37 9.54
C ILE A 41 2.32 -2.28 8.59
N LEU A 42 3.57 -1.87 8.71
CA LEU A 42 4.22 -0.89 7.85
C LEU A 42 5.43 -1.55 7.19
N LEU A 43 5.69 -1.24 5.92
CA LEU A 43 6.81 -1.74 5.16
C LEU A 43 7.65 -0.58 4.66
N LEU A 44 8.88 -0.48 5.16
CA LEU A 44 9.87 0.46 4.66
C LEU A 44 10.68 -0.27 3.60
N VAL A 45 10.68 0.23 2.37
CA VAL A 45 11.47 -0.36 1.28
C VAL A 45 12.72 0.48 1.11
N ASP A 46 13.88 -0.17 1.02
CA ASP A 46 15.12 0.50 0.72
C ASP A 46 15.14 0.88 -0.78
N GLU A 47 15.36 2.16 -1.08
CA GLU A 47 15.32 2.67 -2.45
C GLU A 47 16.53 2.20 -3.28
N ASP A 48 17.69 2.02 -2.65
CA ASP A 48 18.92 1.57 -3.30
C ASP A 48 18.91 0.05 -3.51
N ASN A 49 18.24 -0.69 -2.62
CA ASN A 49 18.09 -2.13 -2.72
C ASN A 49 16.66 -2.60 -2.37
N PRO A 50 15.76 -2.69 -3.37
CA PRO A 50 14.36 -3.08 -3.12
C PRO A 50 14.19 -4.52 -2.61
N ASN A 51 15.26 -5.34 -2.62
CA ASN A 51 15.23 -6.66 -2.00
C ASN A 51 15.32 -6.58 -0.47
N ILE A 52 15.81 -5.47 0.07
CA ILE A 52 15.87 -5.22 1.51
C ILE A 52 14.67 -4.36 1.89
N SER A 53 13.92 -4.84 2.88
CA SER A 53 12.81 -4.07 3.45
C SER A 53 12.73 -4.25 4.94
N THR A 54 12.19 -3.27 5.65
CA THR A 54 11.95 -3.37 7.08
C THR A 54 10.45 -3.39 7.33
N ARG A 55 9.96 -4.49 7.89
CA ARG A 55 8.57 -4.63 8.34
C ARG A 55 8.47 -4.17 9.79
N ILE A 56 7.66 -3.15 10.03
CA ILE A 56 7.28 -2.69 11.36
C ILE A 56 5.89 -3.24 11.68
N THR A 57 5.72 -3.84 12.85
CA THR A 57 4.43 -4.37 13.30
C THR A 57 4.17 -3.98 14.75
N CYS A 58 3.02 -3.38 15.04
CA CYS A 58 2.64 -3.01 16.41
C CYS A 58 1.12 -3.12 16.61
N GLN A 59 0.69 -3.44 17.81
CA GLN A 59 -0.72 -3.38 18.21
C GLN A 59 -0.98 -2.10 18.99
N ALA A 60 -2.12 -1.45 18.78
CA ALA A 60 -2.50 -0.24 19.53
C ALA A 60 -2.39 -0.50 21.04
N PRO A 61 -1.80 0.42 21.83
CA PRO A 61 -1.42 1.81 21.52
C PRO A 61 0.00 2.00 20.91
N CYS A 62 0.62 0.94 20.38
CA CYS A 62 1.89 0.96 19.65
C CYS A 62 3.09 1.59 20.37
N HIS A 63 3.17 1.56 21.71
CA HIS A 63 4.37 2.01 22.44
C HIS A 63 5.66 1.26 22.06
N PHE A 64 5.51 0.02 21.60
CA PHE A 64 6.58 -0.80 21.07
C PHE A 64 6.14 -1.41 19.75
N ALA A 65 7.09 -1.55 18.84
CA ALA A 65 6.89 -2.21 17.57
C ALA A 65 7.95 -3.30 17.37
N LYS A 66 7.54 -4.39 16.73
CA LYS A 66 8.45 -5.39 16.21
C LYS A 66 8.99 -4.89 14.88
N SER A 67 10.30 -4.72 14.79
CA SER A 67 11.02 -4.37 13.56
C SER A 67 11.67 -5.62 13.00
N GLN A 68 11.40 -5.95 11.73
CA GLN A 68 11.97 -7.10 11.04
C GLN A 68 12.62 -6.66 9.73
N THR A 69 13.95 -6.75 9.64
CA THR A 69 14.66 -6.55 8.38
C THR A 69 14.54 -7.83 7.54
N MET A 70 14.04 -7.70 6.32
CA MET A 70 13.75 -8.75 5.37
C MET A 70 14.73 -8.63 4.18
N ALA A 71 15.20 -9.76 3.67
CA ALA A 71 15.78 -9.88 2.33
C ALA A 71 14.91 -10.82 1.50
N GLY A 72 14.07 -10.25 0.63
CA GLY A 72 12.99 -10.98 -0.03
C GLY A 72 11.99 -11.55 0.99
N GLU A 73 11.91 -12.88 1.09
CA GLU A 73 11.01 -13.59 2.01
C GLU A 73 11.68 -13.94 3.35
N SER A 74 13.00 -13.82 3.45
CA SER A 74 13.77 -14.22 4.62
C SER A 74 13.90 -13.08 5.63
N ILE A 75 13.64 -13.36 6.91
CA ILE A 75 13.89 -12.42 8.01
C ILE A 75 15.38 -12.47 8.37
N LEU A 76 16.10 -11.38 8.12
CA LEU A 76 17.52 -11.22 8.47
C LEU A 76 17.71 -10.84 9.95
N LYS A 77 16.85 -9.96 10.46
CA LYS A 77 16.97 -9.42 11.82
C LYS A 77 15.59 -9.16 12.41
N THR A 78 15.42 -9.39 13.71
CA THR A 78 14.20 -9.02 14.45
C THR A 78 14.58 -8.28 15.72
N GLU A 79 13.98 -7.12 15.93
CA GLU A 79 14.21 -6.27 17.10
C GLU A 79 12.88 -5.74 17.63
N THR A 80 12.85 -5.40 18.92
CA THR A 80 11.73 -4.65 19.50
C THR A 80 12.18 -3.21 19.69
N VAL A 81 11.51 -2.29 19.00
CA VAL A 81 11.83 -0.87 19.04
C VAL A 81 10.77 -0.13 19.85
N ARG A 82 11.19 0.85 20.64
CA ARG A 82 10.27 1.79 21.28
C ARG A 82 9.79 2.80 20.24
N VAL A 83 8.49 2.98 20.13
CA VAL A 83 7.89 4.00 19.27
C VAL A 83 7.68 5.25 20.12
N VAL A 84 8.34 6.35 19.74
CA VAL A 84 8.21 7.65 20.39
C VAL A 84 7.72 8.68 19.38
N PRO A 85 6.88 9.66 19.76
CA PRO A 85 6.30 10.62 18.82
C PRO A 85 7.33 11.39 17.99
N ASN A 86 8.46 11.77 18.60
CA ASN A 86 9.53 12.51 17.91
C ASN A 86 10.49 11.61 17.12
N SER A 87 10.06 10.41 16.71
CA SER A 87 10.86 9.51 15.88
C SER A 87 10.20 9.29 14.53
N LEU A 88 11.02 8.92 13.53
CA LEU A 88 10.55 8.60 12.19
C LEU A 88 9.47 7.49 12.22
N ILE A 89 9.72 6.41 12.97
CA ILE A 89 8.76 5.31 13.16
C ILE A 89 7.51 5.80 13.90
N GLY A 90 7.67 6.72 14.86
CA GLY A 90 6.57 7.37 15.57
C GLY A 90 5.60 8.09 14.62
N ALA A 91 6.13 8.98 13.79
CA ALA A 91 5.32 9.70 12.80
C ALA A 91 4.59 8.75 11.85
N MET A 92 5.29 7.72 11.34
CA MET A 92 4.71 6.69 10.47
C MET A 92 3.54 5.94 11.12
N VAL A 93 3.74 5.51 12.37
CA VAL A 93 2.73 4.76 13.13
C VAL A 93 1.56 5.65 13.52
N GLU A 94 1.81 6.90 13.91
CA GLU A 94 0.77 7.87 14.26
C GLU A 94 -0.13 8.20 13.06
N ASP A 95 0.46 8.45 11.89
CA ASP A 95 -0.31 8.66 10.66
C ASP A 95 -1.15 7.43 10.29
N ALA A 96 -0.59 6.23 10.46
CA ALA A 96 -1.29 4.97 10.22
C ALA A 96 -2.45 4.75 11.21
N MET A 97 -2.26 5.11 12.49
CA MET A 97 -3.28 4.97 13.53
C MET A 97 -4.38 6.03 13.42
N SER A 98 -4.02 7.27 13.07
CA SER A 98 -4.95 8.41 12.93
C SER A 98 -5.63 8.46 11.56
N GLY A 99 -5.16 7.66 10.62
CA GLY A 99 -5.62 7.62 9.25
C GLY A 99 -5.25 8.83 8.40
N GLN A 100 -4.22 9.57 8.79
CA GLN A 100 -3.74 10.78 8.11
C GLN A 100 -2.69 10.51 7.02
N LEU A 101 -2.50 9.23 6.67
CA LEU A 101 -1.61 8.78 5.61
C LEU A 101 -1.88 9.49 4.27
N THR A 102 -0.97 10.39 3.89
CA THR A 102 -1.04 11.17 2.64
C THR A 102 0.01 10.67 1.64
N PRO A 103 -0.39 10.10 0.49
CA PRO A 103 0.55 9.57 -0.48
C PRO A 103 1.57 10.60 -0.97
N TYR A 104 2.81 10.15 -1.12
CA TYR A 104 3.87 10.90 -1.77
C TYR A 104 3.43 11.32 -3.18
N GLY A 105 3.74 12.57 -3.56
CA GLY A 105 3.34 13.16 -4.84
C GLY A 105 1.94 13.81 -4.87
N GLN A 106 1.02 13.47 -3.95
CA GLN A 106 -0.31 14.10 -3.89
C GLN A 106 -0.30 15.49 -3.22
N ARG A 107 0.77 15.84 -2.51
CA ARG A 107 0.93 17.14 -1.84
C ARG A 107 1.13 18.32 -2.81
N MET A 108 1.47 18.05 -4.08
CA MET A 108 1.62 19.13 -5.08
C MET A 108 0.28 19.71 -5.56
N THR A 109 -0.81 18.94 -5.51
CA THR A 109 -2.12 19.42 -6.01
C THR A 109 -2.79 20.37 -5.02
N THR A 110 -2.54 20.23 -3.72
CA THR A 110 -3.11 21.11 -2.68
C THR A 110 -2.31 22.38 -2.43
N LEU A 111 -1.02 22.44 -2.81
CA LEU A 111 -0.20 23.65 -2.67
C LEU A 111 -0.49 24.70 -3.75
N ASN A 112 -1.17 24.34 -4.85
CA ASN A 112 -1.55 25.26 -5.91
C ASN A 112 -2.93 25.93 -5.73
N GLN A 113 -3.61 25.72 -4.60
CA GLN A 113 -4.87 26.42 -4.27
C GLN A 113 -4.79 27.30 -3.02
N ALA A 114 -3.61 27.47 -2.42
CA ALA A 114 -3.45 28.29 -1.23
C ALA A 114 -2.42 29.41 -1.42
N GLN A 115 -2.54 30.19 -2.50
CA GLN A 115 -1.88 31.51 -2.59
C GLN A 115 -2.78 32.52 -3.31
N GLN A 116 -3.76 33.05 -2.58
CA GLN A 116 -4.16 34.45 -2.74
C GLN A 116 -3.98 35.13 -1.38
N PRO A 117 -3.11 36.13 -1.25
CA PRO A 117 -3.00 36.92 -0.02
C PRO A 117 -4.25 37.79 0.11
N ALA A 118 -5.21 37.36 0.94
CA ALA A 118 -6.27 38.23 1.41
C ALA A 118 -5.64 39.26 2.36
N ILE A 119 -5.67 40.51 1.92
CA ILE A 119 -5.18 41.68 2.64
C ILE A 119 -6.02 41.81 3.92
N VAL A 120 -5.33 41.77 5.06
CA VAL A 120 -5.91 41.84 6.41
C VAL A 120 -6.46 43.24 6.67
N ALA A 121 -7.71 43.32 7.13
CA ALA A 121 -8.25 44.49 7.83
C ALA A 121 -8.72 44.05 9.25
N PRO A 122 -8.66 44.93 10.27
CA PRO A 122 -8.67 44.55 11.68
C PRO A 122 -10.08 44.23 12.25
N PRO A 123 -10.16 43.53 13.40
CA PRO A 123 -11.42 43.01 13.93
C PRO A 123 -12.16 44.08 14.74
N THR A 124 -13.50 44.07 14.64
CA THR A 124 -14.37 44.72 15.63
C THR A 124 -15.16 43.63 16.36
N PRO A 125 -15.23 43.65 17.70
CA PRO A 125 -15.85 42.60 18.48
C PRO A 125 -17.35 42.83 18.64
N SER A 126 -18.14 41.77 18.56
CA SER A 126 -19.47 41.76 19.15
C SER A 126 -19.75 40.39 19.75
N THR A 127 -19.60 40.41 21.06
CA THR A 127 -20.14 39.53 22.11
C THR A 127 -21.49 38.92 21.75
N LEU A 128 -21.65 37.63 22.09
CA LEU A 128 -22.75 37.10 22.90
C LEU A 128 -22.44 35.62 23.24
N ALA A 129 -22.39 35.32 24.53
CA ALA A 129 -22.40 33.98 25.12
C ALA A 129 -23.80 33.75 25.76
N PRO A 130 -24.12 32.61 26.40
CA PRO A 130 -23.57 31.26 26.33
C PRO A 130 -24.67 30.19 26.11
N SER A 131 -24.31 28.97 25.70
CA SER A 131 -25.11 27.78 26.01
C SER A 131 -24.18 26.59 26.26
N GLU A 132 -24.35 26.00 27.44
CA GLU A 132 -23.61 24.91 28.07
C GLU A 132 -23.77 23.53 27.36
N PRO A 133 -23.06 22.47 27.80
CA PRO A 133 -22.39 21.51 26.92
C PRO A 133 -23.23 20.25 26.66
N GLU A 134 -23.44 19.93 25.38
CA GLU A 134 -23.85 18.57 25.01
C GLU A 134 -22.63 17.67 24.90
N ALA A 135 -22.42 16.96 26.02
CA ALA A 135 -21.94 15.60 26.13
C ALA A 135 -21.37 14.94 24.87
N ASN A 136 -20.05 14.79 24.92
CA ASN A 136 -19.29 13.65 24.41
C ASN A 136 -20.13 12.35 24.38
N GLN A 137 -20.46 11.86 23.18
CA GLN A 137 -20.76 10.45 22.97
C GLN A 137 -19.92 9.92 21.81
N ALA A 138 -18.86 9.24 22.25
CA ALA A 138 -18.31 8.02 21.70
C ALA A 138 -18.10 7.97 20.17
N ALA A 139 -16.84 8.17 19.82
CA ALA A 139 -16.19 7.45 18.73
C ALA A 139 -16.70 6.00 18.67
N SER A 140 -17.30 5.64 17.55
CA SER A 140 -17.54 4.26 17.17
C SER A 140 -17.21 4.14 15.68
N ASP A 141 -16.36 3.15 15.42
CA ASP A 141 -16.02 2.58 14.13
C ASP A 141 -15.21 3.44 13.16
N VAL A 142 -13.88 3.38 13.33
CA VAL A 142 -12.96 3.45 12.19
C VAL A 142 -13.26 2.22 11.32
N ALA A 143 -14.20 2.36 10.40
CA ALA A 143 -14.60 1.32 9.47
C ALA A 143 -13.36 0.81 8.71
N ALA A 144 -12.99 -0.44 8.95
CA ALA A 144 -12.10 -1.18 8.07
C ALA A 144 -12.66 -1.04 6.65
N SER A 145 -11.88 -0.49 5.72
CA SER A 145 -12.34 -0.42 4.33
C SER A 145 -12.68 -1.84 3.87
N PRO A 146 -13.86 -2.05 3.26
CA PRO A 146 -14.30 -3.39 2.93
C PRO A 146 -13.32 -4.01 1.93
N LEU A 147 -12.94 -5.26 2.19
CA LEU A 147 -12.17 -6.05 1.25
C LEU A 147 -12.88 -6.06 -0.10
N GLN A 148 -12.11 -5.87 -1.16
CA GLN A 148 -12.66 -5.94 -2.50
C GLN A 148 -13.09 -7.37 -2.81
N ARG A 149 -14.14 -7.51 -3.61
CA ARG A 149 -14.54 -8.82 -4.15
C ARG A 149 -13.53 -9.24 -5.21
N THR A 150 -12.77 -10.29 -4.99
CA THR A 150 -11.80 -10.83 -5.96
C THR A 150 -12.25 -12.23 -6.42
N SER A 151 -11.48 -12.85 -7.31
CA SER A 151 -11.69 -14.24 -7.74
C SER A 151 -11.21 -15.26 -6.70
N PHE A 152 -10.54 -14.81 -5.65
CA PHE A 152 -10.06 -15.60 -4.53
C PHE A 152 -10.61 -15.06 -3.20
N ASP A 153 -10.33 -15.77 -2.11
CA ASP A 153 -10.80 -15.38 -0.78
C ASP A 153 -9.80 -14.41 -0.14
N CYS A 154 -10.17 -13.12 -0.06
CA CYS A 154 -9.32 -12.10 0.54
C CYS A 154 -9.00 -12.35 2.02
N ALA A 155 -9.83 -13.12 2.75
CA ALA A 155 -9.51 -13.50 4.12
C ALA A 155 -8.32 -14.50 4.20
N LYS A 156 -7.96 -15.12 3.07
CA LYS A 156 -6.86 -16.09 2.95
C LYS A 156 -5.64 -15.52 2.26
N ALA A 157 -5.62 -14.23 1.92
CA ALA A 157 -4.48 -13.58 1.29
C ALA A 157 -3.22 -13.70 2.17
N LYS A 158 -2.13 -14.16 1.58
CA LYS A 158 -0.84 -14.40 2.27
C LYS A 158 0.33 -13.68 1.62
N SER A 159 0.20 -13.29 0.35
CA SER A 159 1.27 -12.65 -0.40
C SER A 159 1.04 -11.15 -0.59
N ILE A 160 2.12 -10.44 -0.93
CA ILE A 160 2.06 -9.01 -1.25
C ILE A 160 1.11 -8.76 -2.45
N PRO A 161 1.20 -9.50 -3.58
CA PRO A 161 0.24 -9.41 -4.67
C PRO A 161 -1.22 -9.60 -4.25
N GLU A 162 -1.53 -10.67 -3.52
CA GLU A 162 -2.91 -10.96 -3.09
C GLU A 162 -3.47 -9.86 -2.20
N PHE A 163 -2.63 -9.33 -1.30
CA PHE A 163 -3.00 -8.21 -0.45
C PHE A 163 -3.33 -6.97 -1.27
N LEU A 164 -2.47 -6.60 -2.23
CA LEU A 164 -2.69 -5.46 -3.12
C LEU A 164 -4.00 -5.61 -3.90
N ILE A 165 -4.27 -6.80 -4.44
CA ILE A 165 -5.50 -7.09 -5.18
C ILE A 165 -6.74 -6.97 -4.29
N CYS A 166 -6.66 -7.35 -3.02
CA CYS A 166 -7.79 -7.28 -2.09
C CYS A 166 -8.15 -5.86 -1.60
N HIS A 167 -7.24 -4.90 -1.75
CA HIS A 167 -7.40 -3.54 -1.22
C HIS A 167 -7.45 -2.47 -2.31
N ASP A 168 -7.19 -2.83 -3.56
CA ASP A 168 -7.26 -1.94 -4.71
C ASP A 168 -8.45 -2.31 -5.62
N PRO A 169 -9.40 -1.38 -5.87
CA PRO A 169 -10.60 -1.67 -6.65
C PRO A 169 -10.32 -1.99 -8.13
N ASP A 170 -9.28 -1.39 -8.71
CA ASP A 170 -8.89 -1.61 -10.11
C ASP A 170 -8.25 -3.00 -10.25
N LEU A 171 -7.32 -3.36 -9.36
CA LEU A 171 -6.70 -4.68 -9.35
C LEU A 171 -7.71 -5.78 -9.05
N ALA A 172 -8.66 -5.53 -8.15
CA ALA A 172 -9.76 -6.47 -7.88
C ALA A 172 -10.66 -6.66 -9.12
N ALA A 173 -10.92 -5.60 -9.89
CA ALA A 173 -11.62 -5.71 -11.16
C ALA A 173 -10.83 -6.52 -12.18
N ASP A 174 -9.53 -6.22 -12.31
CA ASP A 174 -8.63 -6.96 -13.19
C ASP A 174 -8.57 -8.47 -12.85
N ASP A 175 -8.59 -8.80 -11.56
CA ASP A 175 -8.59 -10.17 -11.07
C ASP A 175 -9.89 -10.92 -11.43
N ARG A 176 -11.05 -10.29 -11.26
CA ARG A 176 -12.35 -10.87 -11.65
C ARG A 176 -12.42 -11.09 -13.16
N ASP A 177 -11.99 -10.11 -13.95
CA ASP A 177 -11.96 -10.21 -15.41
C ASP A 177 -11.05 -11.33 -15.87
N LEU A 178 -9.85 -11.43 -15.29
CA LEU A 178 -8.89 -12.48 -15.62
C LEU A 178 -9.47 -13.87 -15.31
N ALA A 179 -10.21 -14.02 -14.21
CA ALA A 179 -10.86 -15.29 -13.88
C ALA A 179 -11.88 -15.73 -14.93
N ILE A 180 -12.63 -14.77 -15.51
CA ILE A 180 -13.56 -15.04 -16.63
C ILE A 180 -12.78 -15.51 -17.86
N THR A 181 -11.73 -14.77 -18.26
CA THR A 181 -10.91 -15.14 -19.43
C THR A 181 -10.16 -16.46 -19.23
N TYR A 182 -9.69 -16.74 -18.02
CA TYR A 182 -9.06 -18.00 -17.66
C TYR A 182 -10.01 -19.18 -17.86
N GLN A 183 -11.28 -19.06 -17.43
CA GLN A 183 -12.26 -20.12 -17.61
C GLN A 183 -12.54 -20.36 -19.10
N GLN A 184 -12.71 -19.30 -19.89
CA GLN A 184 -12.87 -19.42 -21.35
C GLN A 184 -11.67 -20.12 -22.01
N ALA A 185 -10.44 -19.75 -21.64
CA ALA A 185 -9.23 -20.37 -22.16
C ALA A 185 -9.12 -21.85 -21.75
N LYS A 186 -9.48 -22.17 -20.51
CA LYS A 186 -9.48 -23.54 -19.98
C LYS A 186 -10.48 -24.44 -20.70
N ASP A 187 -11.62 -23.90 -21.12
CA ASP A 187 -12.65 -24.65 -21.82
C ASP A 187 -12.30 -24.86 -23.31
N ALA A 188 -11.59 -23.91 -23.93
CA ALA A 188 -11.18 -23.98 -25.33
C ALA A 188 -9.90 -24.78 -25.60
N VAL A 189 -9.00 -24.90 -24.60
CA VAL A 189 -7.68 -25.47 -24.82
C VAL A 189 -7.70 -26.97 -25.12
N ILE A 190 -6.89 -27.37 -26.12
CA ILE A 190 -6.73 -28.77 -26.52
C ILE A 190 -5.85 -29.53 -25.50
N ASP A 191 -4.70 -28.96 -25.14
CA ASP A 191 -3.78 -29.51 -24.14
C ASP A 191 -3.97 -28.85 -22.76
N LYS A 192 -4.78 -29.49 -21.92
CA LYS A 192 -5.07 -29.04 -20.56
C LYS A 192 -3.85 -29.10 -19.64
N ALA A 193 -2.92 -30.03 -19.87
CA ALA A 193 -1.75 -30.19 -19.02
C ALA A 193 -0.75 -29.04 -19.27
N ALA A 194 -0.48 -28.75 -20.54
CA ALA A 194 0.37 -27.62 -20.92
C ALA A 194 -0.25 -26.27 -20.49
N PHE A 195 -1.58 -26.14 -20.54
CA PHE A 195 -2.28 -24.96 -20.01
C PHE A 195 -2.07 -24.76 -18.51
N ALA A 196 -2.24 -25.82 -17.73
CA ALA A 196 -2.03 -25.79 -16.28
C ALA A 196 -0.58 -25.43 -15.94
N GLU A 197 0.39 -25.96 -16.68
CA GLU A 197 1.81 -25.62 -16.46
C GLU A 197 2.10 -24.14 -16.80
N ARG A 198 1.63 -23.65 -17.95
CA ARG A 198 1.81 -22.26 -18.37
C ARG A 198 1.22 -21.29 -17.36
N THR A 199 -0.02 -21.51 -16.95
CA THR A 199 -0.73 -20.63 -16.01
C THR A 199 -0.07 -20.66 -14.63
N ARG A 200 0.33 -21.84 -14.14
CA ARG A 200 1.11 -21.95 -12.90
C ARG A 200 2.42 -21.15 -12.95
N LYS A 201 3.16 -21.19 -14.06
CA LYS A 201 4.39 -20.38 -14.23
C LYS A 201 4.09 -18.89 -14.13
N GLN A 202 3.01 -18.42 -14.77
CA GLN A 202 2.62 -17.02 -14.74
C GLN A 202 2.16 -16.56 -13.34
N TRP A 203 1.44 -17.41 -12.60
CA TRP A 203 1.02 -17.10 -11.24
C TRP A 203 2.23 -17.04 -10.31
N ASN A 204 3.15 -18.00 -10.41
CA ASN A 204 4.40 -17.98 -9.67
C ASN A 204 5.25 -16.73 -9.99
N PHE A 205 5.25 -16.27 -11.24
CA PHE A 205 5.92 -15.03 -11.61
C PHE A 205 5.29 -13.84 -10.89
N ARG A 206 3.96 -13.71 -10.90
CA ARG A 206 3.24 -12.66 -10.16
C ARG A 206 3.61 -12.66 -8.69
N GLU A 207 3.52 -13.83 -8.05
CA GLU A 207 3.83 -14.00 -6.62
C GLU A 207 5.25 -13.57 -6.25
N LYS A 208 6.23 -13.87 -7.11
CA LYS A 208 7.64 -13.59 -6.84
C LYS A 208 8.07 -12.17 -7.20
N ASN A 209 7.57 -11.62 -8.30
CA ASN A 209 8.15 -10.42 -8.91
C ASN A 209 7.32 -9.16 -8.68
N CYS A 210 6.00 -9.26 -8.52
CA CYS A 210 5.16 -8.07 -8.34
C CYS A 210 5.08 -7.63 -6.88
N ARG A 211 5.41 -6.36 -6.63
CA ARG A 211 5.40 -5.73 -5.30
C ARG A 211 4.65 -4.39 -5.26
N ASP A 212 4.11 -3.96 -6.40
CA ASP A 212 3.35 -2.73 -6.54
C ASP A 212 2.19 -2.89 -7.55
N LYS A 213 1.33 -1.86 -7.61
CA LYS A 213 0.19 -1.79 -8.54
C LYS A 213 0.65 -1.81 -10.00
N ALA A 214 1.71 -1.07 -10.34
CA ALA A 214 2.18 -0.96 -11.72
C ALA A 214 2.60 -2.31 -12.32
N CYS A 215 3.31 -3.13 -11.55
CA CYS A 215 3.66 -4.50 -11.94
C CYS A 215 2.42 -5.36 -12.10
N LEU A 216 1.47 -5.31 -11.15
CA LEU A 216 0.25 -6.12 -11.20
C LEU A 216 -0.63 -5.73 -12.38
N THR A 217 -0.86 -4.45 -12.61
CA THR A 217 -1.61 -3.95 -13.78
C THR A 217 -0.96 -4.40 -15.08
N SER A 218 0.36 -4.28 -15.21
CA SER A 218 1.10 -4.72 -16.40
C SER A 218 0.99 -6.24 -16.61
N TRP A 219 1.09 -7.01 -15.52
CA TRP A 219 0.94 -8.46 -15.54
C TRP A 219 -0.48 -8.89 -15.92
N TYR A 220 -1.52 -8.28 -15.34
CA TYR A 220 -2.91 -8.56 -15.68
C TYR A 220 -3.19 -8.24 -17.16
N ALA A 221 -2.73 -7.10 -17.66
CA ALA A 221 -2.90 -6.72 -19.06
C ALA A 221 -2.27 -7.75 -20.01
N TYR A 222 -1.03 -8.16 -19.74
CA TYR A 222 -0.36 -9.22 -20.50
C TYR A 222 -1.12 -10.55 -20.43
N GLN A 223 -1.45 -11.00 -19.22
CA GLN A 223 -2.04 -12.31 -19.01
C GLN A 223 -3.45 -12.41 -19.60
N LYS A 224 -4.26 -11.34 -19.52
CA LYS A 224 -5.56 -11.24 -20.19
C LYS A 224 -5.42 -11.41 -21.70
N ARG A 225 -4.47 -10.72 -22.35
CA ARG A 225 -4.24 -10.84 -23.81
C ARG A 225 -3.83 -12.25 -24.22
N VAL A 226 -2.90 -12.86 -23.49
CA VAL A 226 -2.47 -14.24 -23.74
C VAL A 226 -3.63 -15.22 -23.60
N LEU A 227 -4.37 -15.18 -22.49
CA LEU A 227 -5.48 -16.09 -22.25
C LEU A 227 -6.62 -15.89 -23.25
N ALA A 228 -6.90 -14.65 -23.66
CA ALA A 228 -7.89 -14.37 -24.69
C ALA A 228 -7.52 -15.01 -26.03
N LYS A 229 -6.25 -14.97 -26.45
CA LYS A 229 -5.80 -15.66 -27.66
C LYS A 229 -5.90 -17.18 -27.53
N ILE A 230 -5.55 -17.75 -26.38
CA ILE A 230 -5.72 -19.19 -26.11
C ILE A 230 -7.21 -19.57 -26.17
N ALA A 231 -8.10 -18.75 -25.61
CA ALA A 231 -9.54 -18.98 -25.67
C ALA A 231 -10.10 -18.99 -27.10
N GLN A 232 -9.50 -18.21 -28.01
CA GLN A 232 -9.92 -18.15 -29.42
C GLN A 232 -9.36 -19.28 -30.28
N THR A 233 -8.15 -19.74 -29.97
CA THR A 233 -7.38 -20.66 -30.84
C THR A 233 -7.31 -22.10 -30.31
N GLY A 234 -7.50 -22.29 -29.00
CA GLY A 234 -7.25 -23.55 -28.31
C GLY A 234 -5.76 -23.93 -28.19
N ASP A 235 -4.85 -23.08 -28.68
CA ASP A 235 -3.40 -23.32 -28.68
C ASP A 235 -2.70 -22.60 -27.52
N VAL A 236 -2.07 -23.39 -26.64
CA VAL A 236 -1.35 -22.91 -25.44
C VAL A 236 -0.01 -22.24 -25.75
N SER A 237 0.55 -22.46 -26.94
CA SER A 237 1.85 -21.94 -27.33
C SER A 237 1.82 -20.47 -27.75
N VAL A 238 0.63 -19.91 -27.98
CA VAL A 238 0.44 -18.54 -28.45
C VAL A 238 1.13 -17.52 -27.54
N GLN A 239 1.79 -16.56 -28.16
CA GLN A 239 2.49 -15.47 -27.50
C GLN A 239 1.75 -14.12 -27.68
N ASP A 240 2.08 -13.19 -26.79
CA ASP A 240 1.67 -11.81 -26.92
C ASP A 240 2.72 -11.09 -27.79
N ASN A 241 2.43 -10.96 -29.09
CA ASN A 241 3.19 -10.13 -30.02
C ASN A 241 2.92 -8.65 -29.78
#